data_AF-A0A644UFJ5-F1
#
_entry.id   AF-A0A644UFJ5-F1
#
_cell.length_a   1.000
_cell.length_b   1.000
_cell.length_c   1.000
_cell.angle_alpha   90.00
_cell.angle_beta   90.00
_cell.angle_gamma   90.00
#
_symmetry.space_group_name_H-M   'P 1'
#
loop_
_entity.id
_entity.type
_entity.pdbx_description
1 polymer ?
#
loop_
_entity_poly.entity_id
_entity_poly.type
_entity_poly.pdbx_seq_one_letter_code
_entity_poly.pdbx_strand_id
1 'polypeptide(L)'
;MKNLYFLVTVIFMFSACAPSQEEKRVAILKDEAKTQRILDSLLKVEEEKLEAERLAEIERNRLTVEKIDIKMSELQNVDFSNLNSVPSIVEAIEFLRLNCNFTLRANLEDDIDLKKKAKEYETFFKKMQKREFPKLRSAYIAISKKLLWEHNIDVSGTGSSITFTAGIFANNANIKSFHEELRSILYDLRFQRVNYKWYKYDDEYTYYTLHAPKDDAFN
;
A
#
# COMPACT_ATOMS: atom_id res chain seq x y z
N MET A 1 -35.59 6.33 99.21
CA MET A 1 -34.96 7.24 98.23
C MET A 1 -34.23 6.35 97.22
N LYS A 2 -34.88 5.76 96.22
CA LYS A 2 -35.35 6.38 94.96
C LYS A 2 -34.27 7.27 94.33
N ASN A 3 -33.20 6.67 93.79
CA ASN A 3 -32.36 7.22 92.71
C ASN A 3 -31.31 6.20 92.20
N LEU A 4 -31.63 4.90 92.25
CA LEU A 4 -30.75 3.81 91.83
C LEU A 4 -31.00 3.31 90.39
N TYR A 5 -31.99 3.82 89.65
CA TYR A 5 -32.52 3.09 88.48
C TYR A 5 -32.42 3.77 87.11
N PHE A 6 -31.90 5.00 86.98
CA PHE A 6 -31.96 5.70 85.69
C PHE A 6 -30.61 5.92 84.98
N LEU A 7 -29.48 5.96 85.71
CA LEU A 7 -28.19 6.31 85.08
C LEU A 7 -27.31 5.11 84.70
N VAL A 8 -27.52 3.93 85.31
CA VAL A 8 -26.69 2.74 85.05
C VAL A 8 -27.19 1.94 83.84
N THR A 9 -28.44 2.13 83.42
CA THR A 9 -29.03 1.44 82.26
C THR A 9 -28.62 2.05 80.92
N VAL A 10 -28.11 3.29 80.89
CA VAL A 10 -27.74 3.97 79.63
C VAL A 10 -26.26 3.73 79.25
N ILE A 11 -25.39 3.37 80.21
CA ILE A 11 -23.96 3.14 79.92
C ILE A 11 -23.69 1.71 79.41
N PHE A 12 -24.55 0.74 79.72
CA PHE A 12 -24.40 -0.63 79.19
C PHE A 12 -25.06 -0.86 77.81
N MET A 13 -25.78 0.12 77.26
CA MET A 13 -26.38 -0.01 75.91
C MET A 13 -25.49 0.46 74.75
N PHE A 14 -24.33 1.09 75.03
CA PHE A 14 -23.40 1.55 73.98
C PHE A 14 -22.08 0.76 73.89
N SER A 15 -21.98 -0.39 74.57
CA SER A 15 -20.83 -1.30 74.43
C SER A 15 -21.13 -2.52 73.54
N ALA A 16 -22.07 -2.38 72.61
CA ALA A 16 -22.23 -3.33 71.51
C ALA A 16 -21.60 -2.72 70.24
N CYS A 17 -20.80 -3.53 69.54
CA CYS A 17 -20.31 -3.29 68.18
C CYS A 17 -19.08 -2.38 67.97
N ALA A 18 -17.99 -2.58 68.72
CA ALA A 18 -16.67 -2.31 68.16
C ALA A 18 -16.01 -3.66 67.81
N PRO A 19 -15.76 -3.97 66.51
CA PRO A 19 -15.20 -5.27 66.15
C PRO A 19 -13.82 -5.46 66.76
N SER A 20 -13.55 -6.68 67.23
CA SER A 20 -12.27 -7.03 67.84
C SER A 20 -11.11 -6.85 66.84
N GLN A 21 -9.89 -6.65 67.34
CA GLN A 21 -8.69 -6.58 66.48
C GLN A 21 -8.57 -7.79 65.54
N GLU A 22 -8.99 -8.97 66.01
CA GLU A 22 -9.04 -10.21 65.24
C GLU A 22 -10.09 -10.14 64.10
N GLU A 23 -11.29 -9.64 64.39
CA GLU A 23 -12.37 -9.47 63.40
C GLU A 23 -11.99 -8.48 62.30
N LYS A 24 -11.28 -7.40 62.64
CA LYS A 24 -10.75 -6.45 61.66
C LYS A 24 -9.70 -7.08 60.75
N ARG A 25 -8.79 -7.90 61.30
CA ARG A 25 -7.79 -8.65 60.52
C ARG A 25 -8.44 -9.66 59.58
N VAL A 26 -9.44 -10.41 60.06
CA VAL A 26 -10.19 -11.37 59.24
C VAL A 26 -10.96 -10.67 58.12
N ALA A 27 -11.53 -9.48 58.36
CA ALA A 27 -12.20 -8.70 57.34
C ALA A 27 -11.23 -8.21 56.25
N ILE A 28 -10.04 -7.72 56.63
CA ILE A 28 -8.99 -7.30 55.69
C ILE A 28 -8.52 -8.48 54.83
N LEU A 29 -8.22 -9.63 55.44
CA LEU A 29 -7.78 -10.82 54.69
C LEU A 29 -8.84 -11.33 53.72
N LYS A 30 -10.13 -11.22 54.07
CA LYS A 30 -11.23 -11.58 53.16
C LYS A 30 -11.34 -10.62 51.98
N ASP A 31 -11.11 -9.33 52.21
CA ASP A 31 -11.13 -8.30 51.17
C ASP A 31 -9.92 -8.40 50.23
N GLU A 32 -8.73 -8.69 50.78
CA GLU A 32 -7.52 -9.00 50.01
C GLU A 32 -7.73 -10.26 49.14
N ALA A 33 -8.29 -11.33 49.71
CA ALA A 33 -8.60 -12.55 48.95
C ALA A 33 -9.65 -12.31 47.86
N LYS A 34 -10.62 -11.43 48.10
CA LYS A 34 -11.60 -11.02 47.09
C LYS A 34 -10.95 -10.20 45.98
N THR A 35 -10.06 -9.28 46.33
CA THR A 35 -9.29 -8.45 45.40
C THR A 35 -8.38 -9.31 44.51
N GLN A 36 -7.69 -10.29 45.10
CA GLN A 36 -6.85 -11.21 44.36
C GLN A 36 -7.66 -12.03 43.34
N ARG A 37 -8.83 -12.54 43.74
CA ARG A 37 -9.72 -13.26 42.81
C ARG A 37 -10.19 -12.40 41.64
N ILE A 38 -10.43 -11.11 41.87
CA ILE A 38 -10.80 -10.17 40.80
C ILE A 38 -9.61 -9.97 39.86
N LEU A 39 -8.40 -9.75 40.40
CA LEU A 39 -7.17 -9.62 39.61
C LEU A 39 -6.90 -10.85 38.73
N ASP A 40 -6.99 -12.05 39.30
CA ASP A 40 -6.79 -13.30 38.57
C ASP A 40 -7.83 -13.46 37.44
N SER A 41 -9.08 -13.05 37.68
CA SER A 41 -10.13 -13.07 36.66
C SER A 41 -9.90 -12.04 35.54
N LEU A 42 -9.37 -10.86 35.87
CA LEU A 42 -9.05 -9.82 34.90
C LEU A 42 -7.86 -10.22 34.02
N LEU A 43 -6.81 -10.78 34.62
CA LEU A 43 -5.64 -11.30 33.91
C LEU A 43 -6.06 -12.36 32.89
N LYS A 44 -6.92 -13.30 33.30
CA LYS A 44 -7.42 -14.33 32.41
C LYS A 44 -8.17 -13.75 31.19
N VAL A 45 -9.01 -12.73 31.41
CA VAL A 45 -9.73 -12.05 30.31
C VAL A 45 -8.76 -11.33 29.37
N GLU A 46 -7.71 -10.71 29.92
CA GLU A 46 -6.68 -10.03 29.12
C GLU A 46 -5.84 -11.01 28.28
N GLU A 47 -5.47 -12.16 28.86
CA GLU A 47 -4.79 -13.25 28.14
C GLU A 47 -5.66 -13.82 27.01
N GLU A 48 -6.94 -14.08 27.26
CA GLU A 48 -7.88 -14.56 26.24
C GLU A 48 -8.04 -13.55 25.09
N LYS A 49 -8.09 -12.25 25.42
CA LYS A 49 -8.16 -11.18 24.42
C LYS A 49 -6.88 -11.11 23.59
N LEU A 50 -5.72 -11.18 24.23
CA LEU A 50 -4.42 -11.16 23.55
C LEU A 50 -4.28 -12.36 22.60
N GLU A 51 -4.71 -13.55 23.03
CA GLU A 51 -4.66 -14.74 22.18
C GLU A 51 -5.63 -14.63 21.00
N ALA A 52 -6.84 -14.10 21.21
CA ALA A 52 -7.77 -13.83 20.12
C ALA A 52 -7.20 -12.83 19.10
N GLU A 53 -6.51 -11.78 19.54
CA GLU A 53 -5.84 -10.82 18.67
C GLU A 53 -4.71 -11.47 17.87
N ARG A 54 -3.90 -12.34 18.49
CA ARG A 54 -2.85 -13.11 17.82
C ARG A 54 -3.42 -14.05 16.76
N LEU A 55 -4.47 -14.80 17.08
CA LEU A 55 -5.13 -15.71 16.12
C LEU A 55 -5.74 -14.93 14.95
N ALA A 56 -6.36 -13.79 15.23
CA ALA A 56 -6.92 -12.92 14.18
C ALA A 56 -5.82 -12.35 13.27
N GLU A 57 -4.65 -12.02 13.80
CA GLU A 57 -3.48 -11.58 13.02
C GLU A 57 -2.94 -12.70 12.13
N ILE A 58 -2.78 -13.91 12.65
CA ILE A 58 -2.35 -15.08 11.88
C ILE A 58 -3.30 -15.34 10.71
N GLU A 59 -4.61 -15.28 10.94
CA GLU A 59 -5.60 -15.48 9.88
C GLU A 59 -5.58 -14.36 8.84
N ARG A 60 -5.40 -13.09 9.25
CA ARG A 60 -5.20 -11.98 8.31
C ARG A 60 -3.99 -12.19 7.42
N ASN A 61 -2.88 -12.65 7.99
CA ASN A 61 -1.65 -12.91 7.25
C ASN A 61 -1.81 -14.08 6.27
N ARG A 62 -2.48 -15.15 6.71
CA ARG A 62 -2.85 -16.29 5.84
C ARG A 62 -3.67 -15.85 4.63
N LEU A 63 -4.72 -15.05 4.86
CA LEU A 63 -5.57 -14.52 3.78
C LEU A 63 -4.79 -13.60 2.83
N THR A 64 -3.80 -12.87 3.34
CA THR A 64 -2.96 -11.98 2.51
C THR A 64 -2.01 -12.79 1.63
N VAL A 65 -1.42 -13.87 2.15
CA VAL A 65 -0.63 -14.83 1.35
C VAL A 65 -1.46 -15.42 0.22
N GLU A 66 -2.68 -15.87 0.50
CA GLU A 66 -3.59 -16.41 -0.51
C GLU A 66 -3.94 -15.37 -1.60
N LYS A 67 -4.21 -14.13 -1.19
CA LYS A 67 -4.44 -13.02 -2.14
C LYS A 67 -3.24 -12.76 -3.05
N ILE A 68 -2.01 -12.91 -2.54
CA ILE A 68 -0.79 -12.80 -3.36
C ILE A 68 -0.77 -13.90 -4.43
N ASP A 69 -1.07 -15.15 -4.06
CA ASP A 69 -1.08 -16.28 -5.00
C ASP A 69 -2.13 -16.12 -6.11
N ILE A 70 -3.33 -15.65 -5.74
CA ILE A 70 -4.39 -15.32 -6.69
C ILE A 70 -3.89 -14.28 -7.68
N LYS A 71 -3.33 -13.17 -7.18
CA LYS A 71 -2.78 -12.11 -8.03
C LYS A 71 -1.66 -12.62 -8.95
N MET A 72 -0.74 -13.43 -8.45
CA MET A 72 0.32 -13.99 -9.31
C MET A 72 -0.27 -14.80 -10.48
N SER A 73 -1.30 -15.58 -10.21
CA SER A 73 -2.00 -16.39 -11.22
C SER A 73 -2.72 -15.51 -12.25
N GLU A 74 -3.45 -14.48 -11.81
CA GLU A 74 -4.10 -13.50 -12.69
C GLU A 74 -3.10 -12.77 -13.61
N LEU A 75 -1.97 -12.37 -13.03
CA LEU A 75 -0.93 -11.59 -13.71
C LEU A 75 -0.06 -12.41 -14.67
N GLN A 76 -0.08 -13.74 -14.56
CA GLN A 76 0.77 -14.61 -15.38
C GLN A 76 0.52 -14.42 -16.88
N ASN A 77 -0.75 -14.21 -17.25
CA ASN A 77 -1.22 -14.15 -18.63
C ASN A 77 -1.50 -12.72 -19.13
N VAL A 78 -1.11 -11.69 -18.36
CA VAL A 78 -1.23 -10.30 -18.81
C VAL A 78 -0.36 -10.08 -20.05
N ASP A 79 -0.98 -9.51 -21.09
CA ASP A 79 -0.35 -9.15 -22.35
C ASP A 79 -0.85 -7.80 -22.89
N PHE A 80 0.05 -6.83 -23.04
CA PHE A 80 -0.26 -5.50 -23.56
C PHE A 80 0.02 -5.33 -25.07
N SER A 81 0.21 -6.43 -25.80
CA SER A 81 0.54 -6.41 -27.24
C SER A 81 -0.56 -5.79 -28.13
N ASN A 82 -1.83 -5.90 -27.75
CA ASN A 82 -2.98 -5.59 -28.61
C ASN A 82 -3.75 -4.31 -28.21
N LEU A 83 -3.15 -3.44 -27.40
CA LEU A 83 -3.77 -2.18 -27.00
C LEU A 83 -3.85 -1.23 -28.20
N ASN A 84 -5.04 -0.66 -28.44
CA ASN A 84 -5.35 0.06 -29.68
C ASN A 84 -5.93 1.47 -29.48
N SER A 85 -6.06 1.91 -28.23
CA SER A 85 -6.59 3.23 -27.88
C SER A 85 -5.83 3.86 -26.72
N VAL A 86 -5.79 5.18 -26.64
CA VAL A 86 -5.16 5.91 -25.53
C VAL A 86 -5.78 5.53 -24.17
N PRO A 87 -7.11 5.43 -24.02
CA PRO A 87 -7.71 4.96 -22.76
C PRO A 87 -7.18 3.59 -22.31
N SER A 88 -7.05 2.62 -23.23
CA SER A 88 -6.53 1.29 -22.90
C SER A 88 -5.07 1.31 -22.43
N ILE A 89 -4.25 2.26 -22.94
CA ILE A 89 -2.88 2.47 -22.46
C ILE A 89 -2.89 3.03 -21.03
N VAL A 90 -3.76 4.02 -20.76
CA VAL A 90 -3.89 4.64 -19.43
C VAL A 90 -4.38 3.62 -18.40
N GLU A 91 -5.36 2.79 -18.75
CA GLU A 91 -5.84 1.69 -17.91
C GLU A 91 -4.73 0.68 -17.58
N ALA A 92 -3.89 0.33 -18.57
CA ALA A 92 -2.75 -0.56 -18.35
C ALA A 92 -1.69 0.07 -17.41
N ILE A 93 -1.41 1.37 -17.55
CA ILE A 93 -0.50 2.09 -16.63
C ILE A 93 -1.05 2.06 -15.21
N GLU A 94 -2.35 2.34 -15.03
CA GLU A 94 -2.97 2.36 -13.71
C GLU A 94 -3.00 0.97 -13.07
N PHE A 95 -3.31 -0.05 -13.86
CA PHE A 95 -3.19 -1.44 -13.43
C PHE A 95 -1.79 -1.79 -12.91
N LEU A 96 -0.74 -1.33 -13.60
CA LEU A 96 0.65 -1.54 -13.16
C LEU A 96 0.92 -0.81 -11.82
N ARG A 97 0.50 0.45 -11.69
CA ARG A 97 0.67 1.24 -10.46
C ARG A 97 -0.03 0.62 -9.25
N LEU A 98 -1.27 0.17 -9.41
CA LEU A 98 -2.03 -0.48 -8.33
C LEU A 98 -1.31 -1.73 -7.82
N ASN A 99 -0.71 -2.50 -8.73
CA ASN A 99 0.05 -3.68 -8.34
C ASN A 99 1.42 -3.34 -7.73
N CYS A 100 2.10 -2.25 -8.16
CA CYS A 100 3.27 -1.71 -7.46
C CYS A 100 2.94 -1.37 -6.00
N ASN A 101 1.85 -0.63 -5.77
CA ASN A 101 1.41 -0.22 -4.44
C ASN A 101 1.07 -1.42 -3.54
N PHE A 102 0.44 -2.45 -4.12
CA PHE A 102 0.18 -3.70 -3.41
C PHE A 102 1.49 -4.39 -2.98
N THR A 103 2.49 -4.47 -3.88
CA THR A 103 3.82 -5.03 -3.53
C THR A 103 4.50 -4.25 -2.42
N LEU A 104 4.48 -2.90 -2.48
CA LEU A 104 5.11 -2.06 -1.47
C LEU A 104 4.49 -2.27 -0.10
N ARG A 105 3.15 -2.31 -0.01
CA ARG A 105 2.43 -2.57 1.24
C ARG A 105 2.72 -3.95 1.81
N ALA A 106 2.68 -4.99 0.99
CA ALA A 106 2.95 -6.35 1.44
C ALA A 106 4.38 -6.53 2.00
N ASN A 107 5.35 -5.73 1.54
CA ASN A 107 6.73 -5.77 2.05
C ASN A 107 6.93 -5.00 3.37
N LEU A 108 5.95 -4.21 3.83
CA LEU A 108 6.01 -3.51 5.12
C LEU A 108 5.56 -4.38 6.29
N GLU A 109 4.86 -5.47 6.00
CA GLU A 109 4.34 -6.39 7.01
C GLU A 109 5.47 -7.10 7.74
N ASP A 110 5.31 -7.35 9.05
CA ASP A 110 6.39 -7.89 9.88
C ASP A 110 6.52 -9.42 9.88
N ASP A 111 5.43 -10.10 9.54
CA ASP A 111 5.33 -11.55 9.50
C ASP A 111 6.33 -12.19 8.51
N ILE A 112 7.02 -13.24 8.96
CA ILE A 112 8.12 -13.86 8.20
C ILE A 112 7.62 -14.52 6.91
N ASP A 113 6.52 -15.26 6.99
CA ASP A 113 5.96 -15.98 5.85
C ASP A 113 5.38 -14.99 4.83
N LEU A 114 4.70 -13.95 5.31
CA LEU A 114 4.18 -12.87 4.49
C LEU A 114 5.30 -12.07 3.81
N LYS A 115 6.38 -11.71 4.53
CA LYS A 115 7.57 -11.06 3.94
C LYS A 115 8.16 -11.90 2.82
N LYS A 116 8.32 -13.20 3.05
CA LYS A 116 8.84 -14.13 2.04
C LYS A 116 7.93 -14.13 0.80
N LYS A 117 6.61 -14.23 1.01
CA LYS A 117 5.64 -14.22 -0.09
C LYS A 117 5.61 -12.89 -0.84
N ALA A 118 5.71 -11.77 -0.13
CA ALA A 118 5.79 -10.44 -0.73
C ALA A 118 7.04 -10.29 -1.62
N LYS A 119 8.17 -10.89 -1.23
CA LYS A 119 9.39 -10.92 -2.05
C LYS A 119 9.29 -11.81 -3.29
N GLU A 120 8.60 -12.95 -3.19
CA GLU A 120 8.28 -13.79 -4.34
C GLU A 120 7.42 -13.01 -5.34
N TYR A 121 6.36 -12.36 -4.86
CA TYR A 121 5.51 -11.49 -5.66
C TYR A 121 6.29 -10.33 -6.29
N GLU A 122 7.14 -9.66 -5.52
CA GLU A 122 8.00 -8.58 -5.99
C GLU A 122 8.83 -9.01 -7.19
N THR A 123 9.50 -10.16 -7.07
CA THR A 123 10.36 -10.72 -8.11
C THR A 123 9.55 -11.10 -9.35
N PHE A 124 8.40 -11.74 -9.15
CA PHE A 124 7.47 -12.08 -10.23
C PHE A 124 6.99 -10.84 -10.97
N PHE A 125 6.54 -9.81 -10.24
CA PHE A 125 5.98 -8.60 -10.81
C PHE A 125 7.03 -7.79 -11.58
N LYS A 126 8.27 -7.68 -11.08
CA LYS A 126 9.38 -7.06 -11.82
C LYS A 126 9.62 -7.73 -13.17
N LYS A 127 9.58 -9.07 -13.23
CA LYS A 127 9.74 -9.81 -14.48
C LYS A 127 8.60 -9.52 -15.46
N MET A 128 7.37 -9.49 -14.96
CA MET A 128 6.21 -9.12 -15.76
C MET A 128 6.33 -7.69 -16.31
N GLN A 129 6.67 -6.70 -15.47
CA GLN A 129 6.86 -5.32 -15.92
C GLN A 129 7.93 -5.21 -17.03
N LYS A 130 9.10 -5.85 -16.87
CA LYS A 130 10.14 -5.89 -17.92
C LYS A 130 9.65 -6.46 -19.26
N ARG A 131 8.74 -7.43 -19.20
CA ARG A 131 8.16 -8.08 -20.38
C ARG A 131 7.11 -7.18 -21.05
N GLU A 132 6.31 -6.47 -20.25
CA GLU A 132 5.11 -5.79 -20.73
C GLU A 132 5.32 -4.30 -21.08
N PHE A 133 6.20 -3.57 -20.39
CA PHE A 133 6.49 -2.16 -20.70
C PHE A 133 6.95 -1.92 -22.15
N PRO A 134 7.84 -2.75 -22.75
CA PRO A 134 8.21 -2.61 -24.16
C PRO A 134 7.00 -2.74 -25.10
N LYS A 135 6.06 -3.63 -24.80
CA LYS A 135 4.83 -3.81 -25.60
C LYS A 135 3.92 -2.61 -25.45
N LEU A 136 3.75 -2.11 -24.22
CA LEU A 136 2.95 -0.93 -23.91
C LEU A 136 3.47 0.32 -24.65
N ARG A 137 4.80 0.53 -24.67
CA ARG A 137 5.44 1.58 -25.47
C ARG A 137 5.21 1.40 -26.97
N SER A 138 5.31 0.16 -27.47
CA SER A 138 5.10 -0.15 -28.88
C SER A 138 3.65 0.14 -29.31
N ALA A 139 2.68 -0.24 -28.48
CA ALA A 139 1.28 0.07 -28.69
C ALA A 139 1.03 1.59 -28.70
N TYR A 140 1.59 2.33 -27.74
CA TYR A 140 1.49 3.79 -27.71
C TYR A 140 2.08 4.46 -28.97
N ILE A 141 3.24 4.00 -29.46
CA ILE A 141 3.84 4.49 -30.71
C ILE A 141 2.88 4.24 -31.89
N ALA A 142 2.32 3.03 -31.99
CA ALA A 142 1.41 2.67 -33.07
C ALA A 142 0.11 3.51 -33.04
N ILE A 143 -0.44 3.77 -31.86
CA ILE A 143 -1.61 4.63 -31.67
C ILE A 143 -1.27 6.08 -32.04
N SER A 144 -0.17 6.62 -31.50
CA SER A 144 0.27 8.00 -31.74
C SER A 144 0.54 8.25 -33.22
N LYS A 145 1.14 7.28 -33.92
CA LYS A 145 1.36 7.36 -35.37
C LYS A 145 0.07 7.54 -36.16
N LYS A 146 -1.01 6.86 -35.76
CA LYS A 146 -2.32 6.99 -36.41
C LYS A 146 -2.96 8.32 -36.09
N LEU A 147 -2.99 8.71 -34.81
CA LEU A 147 -3.65 9.93 -34.34
C LEU A 147 -2.98 11.20 -34.87
N LEU A 148 -1.65 11.22 -34.94
CA LEU A 148 -0.90 12.41 -35.31
C LEU A 148 -0.62 12.52 -36.82
N TRP A 149 -1.01 11.50 -37.61
CA TRP A 149 -0.83 11.51 -39.06
C TRP A 149 -1.54 12.70 -39.73
N GLU A 150 -2.78 13.00 -39.32
CA GLU A 150 -3.55 14.14 -39.85
C GLU A 150 -2.91 15.50 -39.52
N HIS A 151 -2.08 15.54 -38.49
CA HIS A 151 -1.33 16.73 -38.08
C HIS A 151 0.05 16.82 -38.72
N ASN A 152 0.36 15.95 -39.70
CA ASN A 152 1.66 15.87 -40.36
C ASN A 152 2.83 15.61 -39.39
N ILE A 153 2.58 14.81 -38.35
CA ILE A 153 3.61 14.37 -37.40
C ILE A 153 3.81 12.87 -37.56
N ASP A 154 4.99 12.47 -38.05
CA ASP A 154 5.40 11.07 -38.05
C ASP A 154 5.95 10.68 -36.67
N VAL A 155 5.61 9.46 -36.25
CA VAL A 155 6.03 8.92 -34.95
C VAL A 155 6.77 7.60 -35.18
N SER A 156 7.95 7.50 -34.58
CA SER A 156 8.74 6.27 -34.55
C SER A 156 9.36 6.09 -33.17
N GLY A 157 9.83 4.88 -32.86
CA GLY A 157 10.51 4.64 -31.60
C GLY A 157 11.17 3.27 -31.56
N THR A 158 12.18 3.17 -30.72
CA THR A 158 12.96 1.95 -30.50
C THR A 158 13.29 1.85 -29.02
N GLY A 159 13.01 0.69 -28.42
CA GLY A 159 13.29 0.44 -27.01
C GLY A 159 12.57 1.43 -26.09
N SER A 160 13.34 2.28 -25.42
CA SER A 160 12.85 3.33 -24.52
C SER A 160 12.99 4.74 -25.09
N SER A 161 13.16 4.87 -26.41
CA SER A 161 13.19 6.16 -27.10
C SER A 161 12.02 6.30 -28.06
N ILE A 162 11.45 7.50 -28.13
CA ILE A 162 10.42 7.89 -29.10
C ILE A 162 10.87 9.13 -29.86
N THR A 163 10.51 9.22 -31.14
CA THR A 163 10.86 10.31 -32.04
C THR A 163 9.61 10.83 -32.72
N PHE A 164 9.39 12.13 -32.62
CA PHE A 164 8.37 12.86 -33.35
C PHE A 164 9.04 13.67 -34.47
N THR A 165 8.55 13.53 -35.70
CA THR A 165 9.11 14.22 -36.87
C THR A 165 8.02 15.06 -37.53
N ALA A 166 8.18 16.37 -37.57
CA ALA A 166 7.20 17.29 -38.16
C ALA A 166 7.82 18.67 -38.45
N GLY A 167 7.38 19.33 -39.52
CA GLY A 167 7.90 20.67 -39.88
C GLY A 167 7.71 21.73 -38.79
N ILE A 168 6.69 21.60 -37.93
CA ILE A 168 6.44 22.50 -36.80
C ILE A 168 7.59 22.50 -35.77
N PHE A 169 8.40 21.43 -35.73
CA PHE A 169 9.54 21.30 -34.82
C PHE A 169 10.79 22.05 -35.29
N ALA A 170 10.74 22.77 -36.43
CA ALA A 170 11.76 23.76 -36.76
C ALA A 170 11.79 24.93 -35.75
N ASN A 171 10.70 25.14 -34.99
CA ASN A 171 10.61 26.14 -33.94
C ASN A 171 10.73 25.49 -32.54
N ASN A 172 11.73 25.92 -31.77
CA ASN A 172 11.98 25.47 -30.40
C ASN A 172 10.81 25.69 -29.43
N ALA A 173 10.00 26.75 -29.64
CA ALA A 173 8.83 27.00 -28.82
C ALA A 173 7.76 25.90 -29.00
N ASN A 174 7.57 25.43 -30.23
CA ASN A 174 6.64 24.34 -30.54
C ASN A 174 7.14 23.02 -29.94
N ILE A 175 8.44 22.75 -30.01
CA ILE A 175 9.05 21.59 -29.36
C ILE A 175 8.76 21.61 -27.86
N LYS A 176 9.00 22.75 -27.19
CA LYS A 176 8.78 22.88 -25.76
C LYS A 176 7.31 22.64 -25.38
N SER A 177 6.36 23.31 -26.05
CA SER A 177 4.92 23.16 -25.77
C SER A 177 4.47 21.71 -25.94
N PHE A 178 4.83 21.10 -27.08
CA PHE A 178 4.45 19.73 -27.37
C PHE A 178 5.10 18.72 -26.40
N HIS A 179 6.34 18.99 -25.97
CA HIS A 179 7.00 18.18 -24.95
C HIS A 179 6.27 18.26 -23.62
N GLU A 180 5.93 19.46 -23.16
CA GLU A 180 5.24 19.66 -21.87
C GLU A 180 3.89 18.94 -21.82
N GLU A 181 3.13 18.95 -22.93
CA GLU A 181 1.86 18.23 -23.04
C GLU A 181 2.01 16.70 -22.93
N LEU A 182 3.02 16.13 -23.58
CA LEU A 182 3.21 14.67 -23.61
C LEU A 182 4.11 14.14 -22.48
N ARG A 183 4.80 15.02 -21.75
CA ARG A 183 5.83 14.62 -20.78
C ARG A 183 5.32 13.60 -19.77
N SER A 184 4.10 13.79 -19.25
CA SER A 184 3.53 12.90 -18.23
C SER A 184 3.32 11.48 -18.76
N ILE A 185 2.61 11.33 -19.88
CA ILE A 185 2.31 10.00 -20.44
C ILE A 185 3.59 9.29 -20.88
N LEU A 186 4.57 10.03 -21.44
CA LEU A 186 5.84 9.45 -21.86
C LEU A 186 6.69 9.00 -20.66
N TYR A 187 6.65 9.74 -19.55
CA TYR A 187 7.29 9.36 -18.30
C TYR A 187 6.67 8.09 -17.71
N ASP A 188 5.33 8.03 -17.69
CA ASP A 188 4.58 6.88 -17.16
C ASP A 188 4.80 5.60 -17.99
N LEU A 189 4.98 5.76 -19.30
CA LEU A 189 5.37 4.70 -20.24
C LEU A 189 6.85 4.30 -20.13
N ARG A 190 7.61 4.95 -19.25
CA ARG A 190 9.03 4.71 -18.99
C ARG A 190 9.91 4.93 -20.23
N PHE A 191 9.52 5.84 -21.12
CA PHE A 191 10.45 6.35 -22.13
C PHE A 191 11.59 7.09 -21.42
N GLN A 192 12.82 6.83 -21.84
CA GLN A 192 14.02 7.48 -21.31
C GLN A 192 14.37 8.73 -22.11
N ARG A 193 14.04 8.75 -23.40
CA ARG A 193 14.39 9.83 -24.31
C ARG A 193 13.27 10.12 -25.32
N VAL A 194 13.08 11.41 -25.60
CA VAL A 194 12.14 11.91 -26.60
C VAL A 194 12.91 12.79 -27.58
N ASN A 195 12.82 12.48 -28.87
CA ASN A 195 13.50 13.21 -29.93
C ASN A 195 12.48 14.00 -30.77
N TYR A 196 12.87 15.19 -31.22
CA TYR A 196 12.05 16.08 -32.05
C TYR A 196 12.85 16.49 -33.28
N LYS A 197 12.38 16.05 -34.46
CA LYS A 197 13.03 16.33 -35.75
C LYS A 197 12.12 17.19 -36.61
N TRP A 198 12.68 18.16 -37.35
CA TRP A 198 11.87 18.91 -38.32
C TRP A 198 11.68 18.15 -39.64
N TYR A 199 12.61 17.24 -39.98
CA TYR A 199 12.52 16.32 -41.12
C TYR A 199 13.23 14.99 -40.84
N LYS A 200 12.96 13.97 -41.65
CA LYS A 200 13.40 12.58 -41.39
C LYS A 200 14.93 12.40 -41.40
N TYR A 201 15.62 13.13 -42.26
CA TYR A 201 17.08 13.03 -42.46
C TYR A 201 17.85 14.10 -41.66
N ASP A 202 17.21 14.66 -40.63
CA ASP A 202 17.84 15.61 -39.74
C ASP A 202 18.83 14.91 -38.82
N ASP A 203 20.09 15.31 -38.96
CA ASP A 203 21.18 14.86 -38.08
C ASP A 203 21.27 15.72 -36.82
N GLU A 204 20.78 16.97 -36.87
CA GLU A 204 20.76 17.91 -35.74
C GLU A 204 19.33 18.07 -35.20
N TYR A 205 19.03 17.44 -34.07
CA TYR A 205 17.68 17.46 -33.53
C TYR A 205 17.67 17.71 -32.02
N THR A 206 16.56 18.30 -31.56
CA THR A 206 16.35 18.54 -30.12
C THR A 206 15.84 17.28 -29.45
N TYR A 207 16.30 17.02 -28.23
CA TYR A 207 15.84 15.89 -27.44
C TYR A 207 15.71 16.24 -25.97
N TYR A 208 14.87 15.47 -25.29
CA TYR A 208 14.69 15.54 -23.84
C TYR A 208 14.98 14.18 -23.22
N THR A 209 15.66 14.19 -22.09
CA THR A 209 15.81 13.03 -21.21
C THR A 209 14.74 13.10 -20.13
N LEU A 210 13.95 12.03 -19.98
CA LEU A 210 12.81 12.01 -19.05
C LEU A 210 13.17 11.52 -17.64
N HIS A 211 14.32 10.87 -17.47
CA HIS A 211 14.73 10.22 -16.20
C HIS A 211 13.61 9.34 -15.61
N ALA A 212 12.88 8.64 -16.49
CA ALA A 212 11.79 7.77 -16.06
C ALA A 212 12.32 6.52 -15.35
N PRO A 213 11.50 5.87 -14.50
CA PRO A 213 11.93 4.66 -13.80
C PRO A 213 12.29 3.54 -14.78
N LYS A 214 13.15 2.62 -14.36
CA LYS A 214 13.43 1.40 -15.14
C LYS A 214 12.18 0.52 -15.19
N ASP A 215 12.08 -0.36 -16.17
CA ASP A 215 10.94 -1.28 -16.32
C ASP A 215 10.77 -2.28 -15.15
N ASP A 216 11.69 -2.35 -14.19
CA ASP A 216 11.57 -3.15 -12.95
C ASP A 216 11.48 -2.33 -11.66
N ALA A 217 11.38 -1.00 -11.77
CA ALA A 217 11.15 -0.14 -10.63
C ALA A 217 9.69 -0.22 -10.16
N PHE A 218 9.48 0.02 -8.87
CA PHE A 218 8.17 0.31 -8.29
C PHE A 218 8.09 1.81 -8.03
N ASN A 219 7.29 2.49 -8.85
CA ASN A 219 6.94 3.89 -8.70
C ASN A 219 5.43 4.02 -8.82
#